data_AF-A0A3A8NQW4-F1
#
_entry.id   AF-A0A3A8NQW4-F1
#
_cell.length_a   1.000
_cell.length_b   1.000
_cell.length_c   1.000
_cell.angle_alpha   90.00
_cell.angle_beta   90.00
_cell.angle_gamma   90.00
#
_symmetry.space_group_name_H-M   'P 1'
#
loop_
_entity.id
_entity.type
_entity.pdbx_description
1 polymer ?
#
loop_
_entity_poly.entity_id
_entity_poly.type
_entity_poly.pdbx_seq_one_letter_code
_entity_poly.pdbx_strand_id
1 'polypeptide(L)'
;MISAVPRVSPEGVHPQSTPAPVAPPAVLPAARRMAHAAAWLMLLGLLTGGYVSSAMTGKVPADPQMALAAHLNALLGTFFLLGVAWTLPMLRYGAVGQQRLAWAVIVANYANWSITCVKAWLRVSGVDLIGQAANDTVFVALTLSVVIPSLVATGAWIHGFRRSGTP
;
A
#
# COMPACT_ATOMS: atom_id res chain seq x y z
N MET A 1 -56.91 42.71 45.97
CA MET A 1 -56.34 42.99 44.63
C MET A 1 -55.39 41.86 44.28
N ILE A 2 -55.81 40.93 43.43
CA ILE A 2 -55.01 39.76 43.03
C ILE A 2 -54.39 40.10 41.67
N SER A 3 -53.06 40.21 41.65
CA SER A 3 -52.30 40.56 40.45
C SER A 3 -52.26 39.35 39.50
N ALA A 4 -52.71 39.52 38.27
CA ALA A 4 -52.73 38.46 37.26
C ALA A 4 -51.31 38.20 36.74
N VAL A 5 -50.84 36.97 36.90
CA VAL A 5 -49.56 36.49 36.35
C VAL A 5 -49.70 36.30 34.84
N PRO A 6 -48.83 36.88 33.99
CA PRO A 6 -48.88 36.67 32.55
C PRO A 6 -48.50 35.22 32.21
N ARG A 7 -49.34 34.53 31.43
CA ARG A 7 -48.98 33.24 30.84
C ARG A 7 -47.93 33.45 29.75
N VAL A 8 -46.74 32.88 29.93
CA VAL A 8 -45.74 32.74 28.87
C VAL A 8 -46.21 31.65 27.92
N SER A 9 -46.53 32.00 26.68
CA SER A 9 -46.86 31.04 25.63
C SER A 9 -45.62 30.19 25.31
N PRO A 10 -45.75 28.84 25.24
CA PRO A 10 -44.67 27.96 24.80
C PRO A 10 -44.57 27.96 23.26
N GLU A 11 -44.40 29.13 22.65
CA GLU A 11 -44.11 29.26 21.23
C GLU A 11 -42.60 29.42 21.06
N GLY A 12 -41.90 28.33 20.72
CA GLY A 12 -40.48 28.46 20.40
C GLY A 12 -39.66 27.18 20.30
N VAL A 13 -40.20 25.99 20.57
CA VAL A 13 -39.47 24.75 20.25
C VAL A 13 -39.68 24.44 18.77
N HIS A 14 -38.93 25.14 17.91
CA HIS A 14 -38.78 24.70 16.53
C HIS A 14 -38.24 23.26 16.56
N PRO A 15 -38.91 22.29 15.91
CA PRO A 15 -38.39 20.93 15.84
C PRO A 15 -36.99 21.01 15.21
N GLN A 16 -35.96 20.65 15.99
CA GLN A 16 -34.61 20.50 15.48
C GLN A 16 -34.69 19.56 14.28
N SER A 17 -34.51 20.10 13.09
CA SER A 17 -34.43 19.33 11.86
C SER A 17 -33.35 18.27 12.07
N THR A 18 -33.75 17.00 12.05
CA THR A 18 -32.83 15.88 12.18
C THR A 18 -31.70 16.08 11.18
N PRO A 19 -30.43 16.18 11.62
CA PRO A 19 -29.33 16.40 10.68
C PRO A 19 -29.34 15.27 9.65
N ALA A 20 -29.30 15.64 8.37
CA ALA A 20 -29.31 14.69 7.28
C ALA A 20 -28.17 13.66 7.46
N PRO A 21 -28.39 12.38 7.13
CA PRO A 21 -27.35 11.37 7.25
C PRO A 21 -26.13 11.80 6.44
N VAL A 22 -24.98 11.91 7.11
CA VAL A 22 -23.71 12.21 6.46
C VAL A 22 -23.38 11.06 5.51
N ALA A 23 -23.36 11.34 4.21
CA ALA A 23 -22.99 10.35 3.21
C ALA A 23 -21.57 9.83 3.51
N PRO A 24 -21.32 8.51 3.44
CA PRO A 24 -20.00 7.97 3.66
C PRO A 24 -19.01 8.55 2.63
N PRO A 25 -17.75 8.79 3.03
CA PRO A 25 -16.74 9.34 2.13
C PRO A 25 -16.56 8.42 0.91
N ALA A 26 -16.59 9.01 -0.28
CA ALA A 26 -16.43 8.27 -1.53
C ALA A 26 -15.03 7.61 -1.59
N VAL A 27 -14.99 6.28 -1.71
CA VAL A 27 -13.73 5.55 -1.84
C VAL A 27 -13.09 5.83 -3.20
N LEU A 28 -11.86 6.32 -3.22
CA LEU A 28 -11.12 6.58 -4.45
C LEU A 28 -10.85 5.25 -5.20
N PRO A 29 -11.10 5.17 -6.53
CA PRO A 29 -10.85 3.95 -7.31
C PRO A 29 -9.42 3.43 -7.21
N ALA A 30 -8.44 4.34 -7.12
CA ALA A 30 -7.03 4.00 -6.92
C ALA A 30 -6.80 3.32 -5.57
N ALA A 31 -7.37 3.87 -4.48
CA ALA A 31 -7.26 3.29 -3.13
C ALA A 31 -7.88 1.89 -3.06
N ARG A 32 -9.06 1.69 -3.68
CA ARG A 32 -9.71 0.37 -3.76
C ARG A 32 -8.83 -0.66 -4.48
N ARG A 33 -8.20 -0.27 -5.60
CA ARG A 33 -7.29 -1.16 -6.34
C ARG A 33 -6.06 -1.52 -5.51
N MET A 34 -5.47 -0.55 -4.82
CA MET A 34 -4.33 -0.80 -3.93
C MET A 34 -4.71 -1.71 -2.76
N ALA A 35 -5.87 -1.54 -2.15
CA ALA A 35 -6.36 -2.43 -1.09
C ALA A 35 -6.57 -3.87 -1.59
N HIS A 36 -7.14 -4.02 -2.80
CA HIS A 36 -7.28 -5.34 -3.42
C HIS A 36 -5.93 -5.99 -3.73
N ALA A 37 -4.97 -5.22 -4.29
CA ALA A 37 -3.60 -5.69 -4.51
C ALA A 37 -2.90 -6.05 -3.20
N ALA A 38 -3.10 -5.27 -2.14
CA ALA A 38 -2.56 -5.58 -0.82
C ALA A 38 -3.13 -6.89 -0.26
N ALA A 39 -4.43 -7.14 -0.40
CA ALA A 39 -5.04 -8.39 0.03
C ALA A 39 -4.45 -9.62 -0.69
N TRP A 40 -4.23 -9.50 -2.01
CA TRP A 40 -3.55 -10.55 -2.77
C TRP A 40 -2.11 -10.73 -2.35
N LEU A 41 -1.36 -9.65 -2.13
CA LEU A 41 0.02 -9.72 -1.68
C LEU A 41 0.14 -10.31 -0.26
N MET A 42 -0.83 -10.04 0.61
CA MET A 42 -0.92 -10.67 1.93
C MET A 42 -1.13 -12.17 1.81
N LEU A 43 -2.07 -12.61 0.97
CA LEU A 43 -2.27 -14.05 0.71
C LEU A 43 -0.98 -14.69 0.21
N LEU A 44 -0.31 -14.07 -0.75
CA LEU A 44 0.99 -14.53 -1.26
C LEU A 44 2.05 -14.56 -0.15
N GLY A 45 2.08 -13.57 0.73
CA GLY A 45 2.96 -13.54 1.90
C GLY A 45 2.73 -14.72 2.84
N LEU A 46 1.47 -15.02 3.18
CA LEU A 46 1.11 -16.17 4.01
C LEU A 46 1.52 -17.49 3.35
N LEU A 47 1.27 -17.66 2.05
CA LEU A 47 1.72 -18.82 1.28
C LEU A 47 3.25 -18.92 1.27
N THR A 48 3.95 -17.79 1.14
CA THR A 48 5.41 -17.73 1.20
C THR A 48 5.94 -18.17 2.57
N GLY A 49 5.18 -18.00 3.67
CA GLY A 49 5.56 -18.55 4.99
C GLY A 49 5.63 -20.08 5.01
N GLY A 50 4.72 -20.76 4.30
CA GLY A 50 4.78 -22.21 4.09
C GLY A 50 5.98 -22.62 3.23
N TYR A 51 6.28 -21.82 2.20
CA TYR A 51 7.48 -21.99 1.38
C TYR A 51 8.78 -21.84 2.20
N VAL A 52 8.88 -20.83 3.06
CA VAL A 52 10.01 -20.64 4.00
C VAL A 52 10.17 -21.86 4.89
N SER A 53 9.08 -22.33 5.50
CA SER A 53 9.10 -23.51 6.38
C SER A 53 9.61 -24.75 5.63
N SER A 54 9.21 -24.90 4.37
CA SER A 54 9.67 -26.00 3.51
C SER A 54 11.17 -25.88 3.18
N ALA A 55 11.67 -24.67 2.91
CA ALA A 55 13.08 -24.43 2.63
C ALA A 55 13.95 -24.67 3.88
N MET A 56 13.53 -24.15 5.05
CA MET A 56 14.23 -24.35 6.33
C MET A 56 14.30 -25.81 6.77
N THR A 57 13.31 -26.63 6.39
CA THR A 57 13.28 -28.07 6.67
C THR A 57 13.90 -28.92 5.56
N GLY A 58 14.49 -28.30 4.54
CA GLY A 58 15.15 -28.99 3.43
C GLY A 58 14.21 -29.74 2.48
N LYS A 59 12.89 -29.53 2.59
CA LYS A 59 11.88 -30.16 1.72
C LYS A 59 11.87 -29.59 0.30
N VAL A 60 12.31 -28.35 0.14
CA VAL A 60 12.52 -27.71 -1.17
C VAL A 60 13.95 -27.18 -1.27
N PRO A 61 14.60 -27.26 -2.44
CA PRO A 61 15.98 -26.86 -2.60
C PRO A 61 16.15 -25.33 -2.76
N ALA A 62 15.41 -24.52 -2.02
CA ALA A 62 15.55 -23.07 -2.01
C ALA A 62 16.46 -22.57 -0.87
N ASP A 63 17.07 -21.41 -1.06
CA ASP A 63 17.76 -20.68 0.01
C ASP A 63 16.75 -20.20 1.07
N PRO A 64 16.86 -20.64 2.34
CA PRO A 64 15.89 -20.29 3.38
C PRO A 64 15.90 -18.81 3.76
N GLN A 65 17.05 -18.14 3.70
CA GLN A 65 17.16 -16.71 4.03
C GLN A 65 16.51 -15.86 2.95
N MET A 66 16.69 -16.22 1.68
CA MET A 66 16.03 -15.52 0.56
C MET A 66 14.54 -15.82 0.51
N ALA A 67 14.10 -17.04 0.84
CA ALA A 67 12.69 -17.34 1.01
C ALA A 67 12.07 -16.49 2.13
N LEU A 68 12.77 -16.34 3.27
CA LEU A 68 12.32 -15.50 4.38
C LEU A 68 12.25 -14.03 3.97
N ALA A 69 13.24 -13.53 3.22
CA ALA A 69 13.20 -12.20 2.65
C ALA A 69 11.99 -12.00 1.73
N ALA A 70 11.64 -12.98 0.90
CA ALA A 70 10.44 -12.91 0.05
C ALA A 70 9.15 -12.84 0.89
N HIS A 71 9.07 -13.63 1.98
CA HIS A 71 7.93 -13.59 2.90
C HIS A 71 7.78 -12.20 3.53
N LEU A 72 8.87 -11.64 4.06
CA LEU A 72 8.88 -10.30 4.64
C LEU A 72 8.55 -9.22 3.59
N ASN A 73 9.06 -9.35 2.36
CA ASN A 73 8.75 -8.44 1.25
C ASN A 73 7.25 -8.39 0.96
N ALA A 74 6.57 -9.53 0.97
CA ALA A 74 5.11 -9.57 0.77
C ALA A 74 4.33 -8.93 1.92
N LEU A 75 4.70 -9.22 3.18
CA LEU A 75 4.04 -8.64 4.34
C LEU A 75 4.25 -7.12 4.43
N LEU A 76 5.51 -6.67 4.34
CA LEU A 76 5.83 -5.25 4.38
C LEU A 76 5.28 -4.52 3.16
N GLY A 77 5.32 -5.14 1.98
CA GLY A 77 4.72 -4.60 0.77
C GLY A 77 3.21 -4.44 0.89
N THR A 78 2.51 -5.36 1.57
CA THR A 78 1.09 -5.21 1.89
C THR A 78 0.83 -3.96 2.71
N PHE A 79 1.55 -3.79 3.82
CA PHE A 79 1.37 -2.62 4.69
C PHE A 79 1.75 -1.32 3.98
N PHE A 80 2.78 -1.34 3.15
CA PHE A 80 3.16 -0.20 2.33
C PHE A 80 2.05 0.17 1.34
N LEU A 81 1.47 -0.80 0.64
CA LEU A 81 0.33 -0.57 -0.26
C LEU A 81 -0.88 0.03 0.48
N LEU A 82 -1.20 -0.48 1.66
CA LEU A 82 -2.28 0.05 2.49
C LEU A 82 -1.98 1.47 2.98
N GLY A 83 -0.74 1.75 3.40
CA GLY A 83 -0.31 3.09 3.83
C GLY A 83 -0.38 4.13 2.71
N VAL A 84 0.05 3.76 1.50
CA VAL A 84 -0.10 4.64 0.33
C VAL A 84 -1.59 4.82 -0.01
N ALA A 85 -2.36 3.74 -0.05
CA ALA A 85 -3.80 3.80 -0.34
C ALA A 85 -4.56 4.73 0.62
N TRP A 86 -4.23 4.63 1.91
CA TRP A 86 -4.80 5.46 2.97
C TRP A 86 -4.46 6.95 2.80
N THR A 87 -3.26 7.25 2.33
CA THR A 87 -2.78 8.62 2.19
C THR A 87 -3.12 9.25 0.83
N LEU A 88 -3.63 8.50 -0.15
CA LEU A 88 -4.01 9.04 -1.47
C LEU A 88 -4.90 10.29 -1.41
N PRO A 89 -5.96 10.37 -0.57
CA PRO A 89 -6.78 11.58 -0.47
C PRO A 89 -6.04 12.81 0.07
N MET A 90 -4.92 12.59 0.77
CA MET A 90 -4.09 13.65 1.35
C MET A 90 -3.09 14.23 0.35
N LEU A 91 -2.92 13.59 -0.80
CA LEU A 91 -1.97 14.02 -1.83
C LEU A 91 -2.62 15.06 -2.74
N ARG A 92 -1.82 16.03 -3.18
CA ARG A 92 -2.22 17.08 -4.14
C ARG A 92 -2.57 16.58 -5.54
N TYR A 93 -2.49 15.28 -5.79
CA TYR A 93 -2.67 14.70 -7.11
C TYR A 93 -4.14 14.55 -7.48
N GLY A 94 -4.49 14.88 -8.72
CA GLY A 94 -5.76 14.47 -9.31
C GLY A 94 -5.85 12.95 -9.53
N ALA A 95 -7.02 12.47 -9.94
CA ALA A 95 -7.30 11.04 -10.09
C ALA A 95 -6.26 10.28 -10.94
N VAL A 96 -5.78 10.89 -12.04
CA VAL A 96 -4.75 10.30 -12.91
C VAL A 96 -3.40 10.16 -12.19
N GLY A 97 -3.00 11.17 -11.42
CA GLY A 97 -1.74 11.14 -10.66
C GLY A 97 -1.78 10.09 -9.55
N GLN A 98 -2.90 10.01 -8.81
CA GLN A 98 -3.13 8.96 -7.82
C GLN A 98 -3.10 7.57 -8.45
N GLN A 99 -3.70 7.40 -9.64
CA GLN A 99 -3.71 6.14 -10.37
C GLN A 99 -2.31 5.70 -10.82
N ARG A 100 -1.49 6.63 -11.31
CA ARG A 100 -0.10 6.36 -11.72
C ARG A 100 0.77 5.98 -10.53
N LEU A 101 0.65 6.73 -9.42
CA LEU A 101 1.35 6.41 -8.18
C LEU A 101 0.95 5.02 -7.67
N ALA A 102 -0.36 4.72 -7.63
CA ALA A 102 -0.87 3.42 -7.22
C ALA A 102 -0.25 2.28 -8.06
N TRP A 103 -0.23 2.41 -9.39
CA TRP A 103 0.39 1.41 -10.27
C TRP A 103 1.89 1.25 -10.03
N ALA A 104 2.62 2.35 -9.89
CA ALA A 104 4.07 2.30 -9.66
C ALA A 104 4.39 1.54 -8.35
N VAL A 105 3.65 1.82 -7.27
CA VAL A 105 3.84 1.12 -5.99
C VAL A 105 3.40 -0.35 -6.09
N ILE A 106 2.25 -0.65 -6.71
CA ILE A 106 1.78 -2.04 -6.88
C ILE A 106 2.82 -2.87 -7.65
N VAL A 107 3.24 -2.41 -8.83
CA VAL A 107 4.17 -3.17 -9.68
C VAL A 107 5.50 -3.40 -8.98
N ALA A 108 6.06 -2.37 -8.34
CA ALA A 108 7.34 -2.49 -7.66
C ALA A 108 7.30 -3.50 -6.50
N ASN A 109 6.23 -3.52 -5.71
CA ASN A 109 6.10 -4.46 -4.59
C ASN A 109 5.90 -5.91 -5.05
N TYR A 110 5.07 -6.12 -6.08
CA TYR A 110 4.89 -7.46 -6.66
C TYR A 110 6.16 -7.97 -7.33
N ALA A 111 6.90 -7.11 -8.04
CA ALA A 111 8.18 -7.46 -8.63
C ALA A 111 9.22 -7.79 -7.56
N ASN A 112 9.26 -7.02 -6.46
CA ASN A 112 10.18 -7.29 -5.35
C ASN A 112 9.95 -8.66 -4.74
N TRP A 113 8.69 -8.99 -4.43
CA TRP A 113 8.32 -10.30 -3.92
C TRP A 113 8.66 -11.41 -4.93
N SER A 114 8.21 -11.31 -6.18
CA SER A 114 8.34 -12.39 -7.16
C SER A 114 9.80 -12.68 -7.53
N ILE A 115 10.62 -11.65 -7.73
CA ILE A 115 12.04 -11.81 -8.05
C ILE A 115 12.78 -12.37 -6.84
N THR A 116 12.44 -11.98 -5.61
CA THR A 116 13.05 -12.56 -4.40
C THR A 116 12.70 -14.04 -4.25
N CYS A 117 11.47 -14.45 -4.59
CA CYS A 117 11.09 -15.87 -4.66
C CYS A 117 11.98 -16.63 -5.66
N VAL A 118 12.15 -16.11 -6.88
CA VAL A 118 12.99 -16.73 -7.91
C VAL A 118 14.46 -16.79 -7.48
N LYS A 119 14.97 -15.70 -6.91
CA LYS A 119 16.32 -15.59 -6.37
C LYS A 119 16.60 -16.69 -5.33
N ALA A 120 15.62 -16.99 -4.46
CA ALA A 120 15.74 -18.06 -3.48
C ALA A 120 15.95 -19.44 -4.12
N TRP A 121 15.31 -19.72 -5.26
CA TRP A 121 15.54 -20.96 -6.02
C TRP A 121 16.88 -20.97 -6.74
N LEU A 122 17.31 -19.84 -7.27
CA LEU A 122 18.59 -19.70 -7.97
C LEU A 122 19.79 -19.70 -7.02
N ARG A 123 19.57 -19.47 -5.72
CA ARG A 123 20.62 -19.39 -4.68
C ARG A 123 21.75 -18.41 -5.04
N VAL A 124 21.38 -17.26 -5.62
CA VAL A 124 22.30 -16.18 -6.01
C VAL A 124 22.12 -14.96 -5.12
N SER A 125 23.20 -14.17 -4.98
CA SER A 125 23.18 -12.94 -4.17
C SER A 125 22.39 -11.82 -4.82
N GLY A 126 22.47 -11.65 -6.14
CA GLY A 126 21.72 -10.66 -6.92
C GLY A 126 21.93 -9.20 -6.47
N VAL A 127 23.10 -8.88 -5.90
CA VAL A 127 23.42 -7.55 -5.34
C VAL A 127 24.42 -6.74 -6.17
N ASP A 128 25.13 -7.38 -7.09
CA ASP A 128 26.19 -6.80 -7.91
C ASP A 128 26.31 -7.53 -9.26
N LEU A 129 27.12 -6.98 -10.17
CA LEU A 129 27.48 -7.60 -11.44
C LEU A 129 28.82 -8.32 -11.27
N ILE A 130 28.79 -9.66 -11.23
CA ILE A 130 29.98 -10.51 -10.99
C ILE A 130 30.33 -11.39 -12.19
N GLY A 131 29.60 -11.25 -13.31
CA GLY A 131 29.80 -12.06 -14.52
C GLY A 131 29.09 -13.40 -14.48
N GLN A 132 28.31 -13.69 -13.43
CA GLN A 132 27.46 -14.89 -13.35
C GLN A 132 26.07 -14.55 -13.88
N ALA A 133 25.71 -15.09 -15.05
CA ALA A 133 24.48 -14.73 -15.77
C ALA A 133 23.20 -14.74 -14.91
N ALA A 134 23.01 -15.76 -14.06
CA ALA A 134 21.84 -15.84 -13.16
C ALA A 134 21.82 -14.73 -12.11
N ASN A 135 22.97 -14.43 -11.49
CA ASN A 135 23.12 -13.37 -10.51
C ASN A 135 22.88 -12.00 -11.14
N ASP A 136 23.55 -11.74 -12.27
CA ASP A 136 23.51 -10.46 -12.96
C ASP A 136 22.09 -10.17 -13.50
N THR A 137 21.39 -11.21 -13.97
CA THR A 137 19.98 -11.10 -14.39
C THR A 137 19.09 -10.71 -13.22
N VAL A 138 19.25 -11.33 -12.04
CA VAL A 138 18.48 -10.98 -10.83
C VAL A 138 18.80 -9.55 -10.39
N PHE A 139 20.07 -9.15 -10.40
CA PHE A 139 20.49 -7.79 -10.04
C PHE A 139 19.88 -6.73 -10.96
N VAL A 140 19.94 -6.95 -12.29
CA VAL A 140 19.35 -6.03 -13.28
C VAL A 140 17.84 -5.98 -13.14
N ALA A 141 17.18 -7.14 -12.97
CA ALA A 141 15.74 -7.21 -12.76
C ALA A 141 15.32 -6.43 -11.50
N LEU A 142 15.94 -6.69 -10.34
CA LEU A 142 15.66 -5.96 -9.10
C LEU A 142 15.89 -4.46 -9.26
N THR A 143 17.00 -4.06 -9.88
CA THR A 143 17.31 -2.64 -10.09
C THR A 143 16.24 -1.93 -10.92
N LEU A 144 15.87 -2.52 -12.07
CA LEU A 144 14.98 -1.88 -13.04
C LEU A 144 13.50 -1.98 -12.66
N SER A 145 13.06 -3.08 -12.02
CA SER A 145 11.64 -3.29 -11.71
C SER A 145 11.28 -2.96 -10.26
N VAL A 146 12.27 -2.88 -9.35
CA VAL A 146 12.02 -2.62 -7.93
C VAL A 146 12.66 -1.33 -7.49
N VAL A 147 13.98 -1.20 -7.58
CA VAL A 147 14.72 -0.09 -6.95
C VAL A 147 14.34 1.24 -7.60
N ILE A 148 14.54 1.37 -8.92
CA ILE A 148 14.24 2.61 -9.64
C ILE A 148 12.74 2.97 -9.52
N PRO A 149 11.79 2.05 -9.80
CA PRO A 149 10.37 2.36 -9.65
C PRO A 149 9.97 2.73 -8.23
N SER A 150 10.52 2.08 -7.20
CA SER A 150 10.22 2.38 -5.80
C SER A 150 10.75 3.76 -5.41
N LEU A 151 11.95 4.13 -5.85
CA LEU A 151 12.51 5.46 -5.61
C LEU A 151 11.67 6.54 -6.29
N VAL A 152 11.28 6.34 -7.54
CA VAL A 152 10.41 7.27 -8.29
C VAL A 152 9.04 7.38 -7.61
N ALA A 153 8.41 6.25 -7.26
CA ALA A 153 7.11 6.22 -6.62
C ALA A 153 7.14 6.88 -5.24
N THR A 154 8.17 6.62 -4.43
CA THR A 154 8.32 7.21 -3.10
C THR A 154 8.64 8.70 -3.21
N GLY A 155 9.47 9.11 -4.17
CA GLY A 155 9.72 10.52 -4.46
C GLY A 155 8.45 11.26 -4.86
N ALA A 156 7.62 10.66 -5.73
CA ALA A 156 6.29 11.17 -6.06
C ALA A 156 5.36 11.20 -4.83
N TRP A 157 5.37 10.16 -4.00
CA TRP A 157 4.55 10.12 -2.78
C TRP A 157 4.90 11.26 -1.82
N ILE A 158 6.20 11.46 -1.52
CA ILE A 158 6.71 12.57 -0.71
C ILE A 158 6.30 13.92 -1.32
N HIS A 159 6.51 14.07 -2.63
CA HIS A 159 6.17 15.29 -3.34
C HIS A 159 4.66 15.59 -3.31
N GLY A 160 3.82 14.55 -3.32
CA GLY A 160 2.37 14.64 -3.26
C GLY A 160 1.84 15.32 -1.99
N PHE A 161 2.57 15.22 -0.86
CA PHE A 161 2.20 15.88 0.40
C PHE A 161 2.56 17.37 0.45
N ARG A 162 3.33 17.89 -0.51
CA ARG A 162 3.67 19.32 -0.51
C ARG A 162 2.43 20.15 -0.89
N ARG A 163 1.91 20.93 0.07
CA ARG A 163 0.75 21.83 -0.09
C ARG A 163 0.80 22.57 -1.42
N SER A 164 -0.31 22.54 -2.17
CA SER A 164 -0.58 23.52 -3.21
C SER A 164 -0.82 24.84 -2.51
N GLY A 165 0.21 25.69 -2.44
CA GLY A 165 0.12 26.97 -1.78
C GLY A 165 -0.84 27.90 -2.50
N THR A 166 -1.96 28.19 -1.87
CA THR A 166 -2.51 29.55 -1.78
C THR A 166 -3.18 29.65 -0.40
N PRO A 167 -2.73 30.55 0.48
CA PRO A 167 -3.52 30.97 1.64
C PRO A 167 -4.82 31.64 1.19
#